data_AF-A0A8E0RPB5-F1
#
_entry.id   AF-A0A8E0RPB5-F1
#
_cell.length_a   1.000
_cell.length_b   1.000
_cell.length_c   1.000
_cell.angle_alpha   90.00
_cell.angle_beta   90.00
_cell.angle_gamma   90.00
#
_symmetry.space_group_name_H-M   'P 1'
#
loop_
_entity.id
_entity.type
_entity.pdbx_description
1 polymer ?
#
loop_
_entity_poly.entity_id
_entity_poly.type
_entity_poly.pdbx_seq_one_letter_code
_entity_poly.pdbx_strand_id
1 'polypeptide(L)'
;VYTVADDYAHAEARKSPALDGKVERDHEGKEVRYPVILTPREKIIAKKVAKAVRQQICGFDLLRANGMSYVCDVNGFSFVKSSRKYYDDCSHILGVLITRKLAPRLCLPANLPPGTDVDTPLVPTTCGTIMELRCVIAVIRHGDRTPKQKMKMEVRHEKFFSLFTKYAGDWTNELKLKRPTQLQEVLDIVRCILDELDTGQCSDPQLIKNKPKFEQLRYVLEMYGTFSGINRKIQLKYHPQGIPKGSKPEMSELLNSTGGSEAPRSLLLVVKWGGELTAAGRQQAETLGRAFRCIYPGGDGHYGKDPGLGLLRLHSTYRHDLKIYASDEGRVQMTAAAFAKGFLALEGELPPILVQMVKSANTNGLLDNDNDCRHYQNMVKRRIRDVMTKTTDFSPDDIAALVPTGAKSLVNAMWFLGNPRRACDRLYGYMKHLGSRLLMLATSPKDRGSIQLYQGESWELLLRRWGKLLKDFRNMEDEYDLSKISDIYDNIKYDLQHNPGILLESEAHDFFMCAKSLADIVVPQPLPVGIAFIKKAFHVLLLSTWTILMKWFNEIIWALSPPVQPISQMRNT
;
A
#
# COMPACT_ATOMS: atom_id res chain seq x y z
N VAL A 1 11.26 13.54 25.32
CA VAL A 1 12.46 12.81 24.82
C VAL A 1 13.18 12.21 26.01
N TYR A 2 13.68 10.99 25.88
CA TYR A 2 14.33 10.25 26.97
C TYR A 2 15.66 9.68 26.48
N THR A 3 16.77 10.20 27.00
CA THR A 3 18.12 9.73 26.67
C THR A 3 18.54 8.60 27.57
N VAL A 4 19.37 7.70 27.02
CA VAL A 4 20.13 6.73 27.79
C VAL A 4 21.56 6.78 27.27
N ALA A 5 22.50 7.16 28.13
CA ALA A 5 23.88 7.44 27.76
C ALA A 5 24.02 8.53 26.68
N ASP A 6 25.16 8.54 25.99
CA ASP A 6 25.51 9.55 24.98
C ASP A 6 24.82 9.34 23.62
N ASP A 7 24.43 8.10 23.33
CA ASP A 7 24.14 7.68 21.95
C ASP A 7 22.77 7.03 21.77
N TYR A 8 21.89 7.05 22.77
CA TYR A 8 20.51 6.57 22.63
C TYR A 8 19.51 7.65 23.06
N ALA A 9 18.44 7.82 22.27
CA ALA A 9 17.24 8.51 22.71
C ALA A 9 15.97 7.88 22.17
N HIS A 10 14.98 7.80 23.05
CA HIS A 10 13.60 7.50 22.74
C HIS A 10 12.77 8.80 22.69
N ALA A 11 11.84 8.89 21.75
CA ALA A 11 10.95 10.04 21.64
C ALA A 11 9.50 9.61 21.33
N GLU A 12 8.59 10.27 22.02
CA GLU A 12 7.14 10.13 21.92
C GLU A 12 6.55 11.53 22.07
N ALA A 13 5.45 11.80 21.37
CA ALA A 13 4.67 13.03 21.49
C ALA A 13 3.38 12.75 22.25
N ARG A 14 2.89 13.79 22.92
CA ARG A 14 1.59 13.82 23.62
C ARG A 14 0.83 15.06 23.17
N LYS A 15 -0.48 15.06 23.36
CA LYS A 15 -1.29 16.25 23.13
C LYS A 15 -0.80 17.38 24.05
N SER A 16 -0.60 18.56 23.49
CA SER A 16 -0.19 19.73 24.30
C SER A 16 -1.32 20.10 25.27
N PRO A 17 -1.05 20.25 26.58
CA PRO A 17 -2.04 20.73 27.54
C PRO A 17 -2.59 22.12 27.18
N ALA A 18 -1.84 22.91 26.40
CA ALA A 18 -2.24 24.25 25.98
C ALA A 18 -3.35 24.30 24.92
N LEU A 19 -3.76 23.15 24.35
CA LEU A 19 -4.83 23.11 23.35
C LEU A 19 -6.22 23.27 23.97
N ASP A 20 -6.58 22.37 24.89
CA ASP A 20 -7.90 22.34 25.53
C ASP A 20 -7.86 21.83 26.98
N GLY A 21 -6.68 21.52 27.51
CA GLY A 21 -6.50 20.91 28.84
C GLY A 21 -7.05 19.49 29.00
N LYS A 22 -7.61 18.89 27.94
CA LYS A 22 -8.24 17.55 28.00
C LYS A 22 -7.24 16.47 27.60
N VAL A 23 -6.90 15.63 28.58
CA VAL A 23 -6.05 14.45 28.38
C VAL A 23 -6.79 13.44 27.49
N GLU A 24 -6.20 13.12 26.35
CA GLU A 24 -6.68 12.05 25.49
C GLU A 24 -6.26 10.70 26.07
N ARG A 25 -7.23 9.80 26.23
CA ARG A 25 -7.01 8.47 26.78
C ARG A 25 -7.40 7.39 25.78
N ASP A 26 -6.64 6.30 25.76
CA ASP A 26 -6.96 5.12 24.96
C ASP A 26 -8.05 4.25 25.63
N HIS A 27 -8.37 3.12 24.98
CA HIS A 27 -9.36 2.17 25.49
C HIS A 27 -8.98 1.52 26.83
N GLU A 28 -7.70 1.56 27.22
CA GLU A 28 -7.20 1.08 28.51
C GLU A 28 -7.11 2.20 29.56
N GLY A 29 -7.52 3.42 29.21
CA GLY A 29 -7.48 4.59 30.09
C GLY A 29 -6.10 5.24 30.22
N LYS A 30 -5.10 4.82 29.45
CA LYS A 30 -3.75 5.43 29.44
C LYS A 30 -3.73 6.66 28.57
N GLU A 31 -2.87 7.63 28.91
CA GLU A 31 -2.67 8.82 28.08
C GLU A 31 -2.16 8.42 26.69
N VAL A 32 -2.80 8.94 25.64
CA VAL A 32 -2.43 8.64 24.25
C VAL A 32 -1.06 9.24 23.94
N ARG A 33 -0.16 8.40 23.44
CA ARG A 33 1.18 8.78 23.01
C ARG A 33 1.37 8.45 21.53
N TYR A 34 2.10 9.32 20.84
CA TYR A 34 2.39 9.18 19.42
C TYR A 34 3.88 8.94 19.23
N PRO A 35 4.28 7.95 18.42
CA PRO A 35 5.69 7.68 18.20
C PRO A 35 6.37 8.80 17.41
N VAL A 36 7.59 9.16 17.80
CA VAL A 36 8.36 10.23 17.17
C VAL A 36 9.75 9.73 16.78
N ILE A 37 10.12 9.96 15.51
CA ILE A 37 11.53 9.88 15.08
C ILE A 37 12.16 11.25 15.29
N LEU A 38 13.28 11.28 16.03
CA LEU A 38 14.11 12.47 16.14
C LEU A 38 14.90 12.70 14.85
N THR A 39 14.85 13.92 14.35
CA THR A 39 15.71 14.39 13.24
C THR A 39 17.18 14.38 13.66
N PRO A 40 18.14 14.39 12.70
CA PRO A 40 19.57 14.50 13.04
C PRO A 40 19.90 15.69 13.95
N ARG A 41 19.23 16.84 13.74
CA ARG A 41 19.38 18.02 14.61
C ARG A 41 18.90 17.75 16.03
N GLU A 42 17.75 17.12 16.19
CA GLU A 42 17.19 16.81 17.51
C GLU A 42 17.99 15.73 18.25
N LYS A 43 18.57 14.76 17.52
CA LYS A 43 19.52 13.78 18.08
C LYS A 43 20.75 14.49 18.68
N ILE A 44 21.28 15.51 17.99
CA ILE A 44 22.35 16.36 18.51
C ILE A 44 21.89 17.15 19.75
N ILE A 45 20.67 17.70 19.73
CA ILE A 45 20.09 18.39 20.90
C ILE A 45 20.01 17.43 22.09
N ALA A 46 19.49 16.22 21.90
CA ALA A 46 19.38 15.21 22.96
C ALA A 46 20.75 14.88 23.58
N LYS A 47 21.77 14.69 22.75
CA LYS A 47 23.16 14.48 23.22
C LYS A 47 23.69 15.68 23.99
N LYS A 48 23.44 16.89 23.52
CA LYS A 48 23.87 18.13 24.21
C LYS A 48 23.18 18.29 25.57
N VAL A 49 21.88 18.03 25.66
CA VAL A 49 21.11 18.13 26.91
C VAL A 49 21.65 17.13 27.94
N ALA A 50 21.77 15.85 27.58
CA ALA A 50 22.28 14.81 28.49
C ALA A 50 23.68 15.14 29.04
N LYS A 51 24.57 15.67 28.18
CA LYS A 51 25.90 16.13 28.58
C LYS A 51 25.87 17.36 29.48
N ALA A 52 25.03 18.33 29.17
CA ALA A 52 24.91 19.56 29.94
C ALA A 52 24.40 19.29 31.37
N VAL A 53 23.38 18.43 31.51
CA VAL A 53 22.83 18.07 32.83
C VAL A 53 23.64 16.99 33.57
N ARG A 54 24.63 16.39 32.90
CA ARG A 54 25.48 15.31 33.44
C ARG A 54 24.69 14.11 33.96
N GLN A 55 23.58 13.78 33.31
CA GLN A 55 22.76 12.63 33.65
C GLN A 55 22.75 11.62 32.50
N GLN A 56 23.10 10.37 32.81
CA GLN A 56 23.09 9.27 31.85
C GLN A 56 21.66 8.94 31.40
N ILE A 57 20.67 9.15 32.27
CA ILE A 57 19.25 8.95 31.96
C ILE A 57 18.58 10.30 32.16
N CYS A 58 18.06 10.88 31.09
CA CYS A 58 17.48 12.23 31.11
C CYS A 58 16.22 12.33 30.27
N GLY A 59 15.15 12.86 30.87
CA GLY A 59 13.93 13.29 30.20
C GLY A 59 13.97 14.80 29.92
N PHE A 60 13.53 15.22 28.75
CA PHE A 60 13.34 16.62 28.39
C PHE A 60 12.27 16.78 27.30
N ASP A 61 11.62 17.95 27.24
CA ASP A 61 10.54 18.24 26.30
C ASP A 61 11.04 19.11 25.13
N LEU A 62 10.52 18.80 23.93
CA LEU A 62 10.81 19.50 22.69
C LEU A 62 9.52 20.05 22.09
N LEU A 63 9.57 21.32 21.67
CA LEU A 63 8.55 21.94 20.83
C LEU A 63 9.05 22.01 19.39
N ARG A 64 8.34 21.36 18.48
CA ARG A 64 8.55 21.51 17.03
C ARG A 64 7.68 22.67 16.53
N ALA A 65 8.30 23.79 16.19
CA ALA A 65 7.62 24.99 15.73
C ALA A 65 8.41 25.67 14.61
N ASN A 66 7.72 26.16 13.57
CA ASN A 66 8.31 26.91 12.46
C ASN A 66 9.53 26.21 11.80
N GLY A 67 9.47 24.89 11.65
CA GLY A 67 10.55 24.09 11.06
C GLY A 67 11.78 23.87 11.95
N MET A 68 11.72 24.30 13.21
CA MET A 68 12.78 24.18 14.21
C MET A 68 12.31 23.42 15.44
N SER A 69 13.26 22.99 16.28
CA SER A 69 12.98 22.25 17.52
C SER A 69 13.62 22.97 18.71
N TYR A 70 12.80 23.29 19.70
CA TYR A 70 13.18 24.07 20.88
C TYR A 70 13.02 23.22 22.14
N VAL A 71 14.05 23.19 22.99
CA VAL A 71 13.94 22.57 24.33
C VAL A 71 13.20 23.55 25.21
N CYS A 72 12.08 23.13 25.79
CA CYS A 72 11.27 23.97 26.68
C CYS A 72 11.33 23.55 28.14
N ASP A 73 11.69 22.30 28.43
CA ASP A 73 11.77 21.76 29.78
C ASP A 73 12.79 20.61 29.86
N VAL A 74 13.50 20.50 30.99
CA VAL A 74 14.48 19.43 31.25
C VAL A 74 14.24 18.86 32.64
N ASN A 75 13.68 17.65 32.67
CA ASN A 75 13.17 17.00 33.88
C ASN A 75 14.26 16.22 34.65
N GLY A 76 15.40 15.96 34.00
CA GLY A 76 16.44 15.10 34.57
C GLY A 76 16.04 13.62 34.54
N PHE A 77 16.32 12.84 35.59
CA PHE A 77 16.12 11.39 35.58
C PHE A 77 14.66 11.01 35.29
N SER A 78 14.41 10.38 34.14
CA SER A 78 13.07 9.94 33.75
C SER A 78 13.12 8.73 32.82
N PHE A 79 12.26 7.76 33.09
CA PHE A 79 12.06 6.59 32.24
C PHE A 79 10.85 6.76 31.32
N VAL A 80 10.93 6.15 30.13
CA VAL A 80 9.76 5.89 29.29
C VAL A 80 8.89 4.87 30.01
N LYS A 81 7.58 5.09 30.00
CA LYS A 81 6.59 4.17 30.57
C LYS A 81 6.01 3.29 29.46
N SER A 82 5.48 2.14 29.84
CA SER A 82 4.79 1.16 28.97
C SER A 82 5.57 0.56 27.80
N SER A 83 6.75 1.06 27.43
CA SER A 83 7.55 0.49 26.34
C SER A 83 8.47 -0.63 26.83
N ARG A 84 8.09 -1.89 26.60
CA ARG A 84 8.94 -3.06 26.91
C ARG A 84 10.31 -2.97 26.25
N LYS A 85 10.34 -2.52 24.99
CA LYS A 85 11.59 -2.34 24.24
C LYS A 85 12.51 -1.31 24.89
N TYR A 86 11.97 -0.20 25.40
CA TYR A 86 12.80 0.78 26.09
C TYR A 86 13.44 0.17 27.34
N TYR A 87 12.72 -0.67 28.09
CA TYR A 87 13.30 -1.36 29.24
C TYR A 87 14.44 -2.30 28.85
N ASP A 88 14.26 -3.08 27.78
CA ASP A 88 15.30 -3.98 27.26
C ASP A 88 16.54 -3.19 26.79
N ASP A 89 16.35 -2.13 25.99
CA ASP A 89 17.43 -1.28 25.49
C ASP A 89 18.16 -0.57 26.65
N CYS A 90 17.39 0.04 27.56
CA CYS A 90 17.94 0.82 28.66
C CYS A 90 18.73 -0.06 29.62
N SER A 91 18.20 -1.23 30.01
CA SER A 91 18.89 -2.17 30.90
C SER A 91 20.17 -2.70 30.27
N HIS A 92 20.16 -3.03 28.98
CA HIS A 92 21.35 -3.47 28.26
C HIS A 92 22.42 -2.37 28.20
N ILE A 93 22.06 -1.14 27.81
CA ILE A 93 23.00 -0.01 27.72
C ILE A 93 23.62 0.28 29.08
N LEU A 94 22.81 0.34 30.14
CA LEU A 94 23.32 0.56 31.50
C LEU A 94 24.22 -0.58 31.97
N GLY A 95 23.84 -1.84 31.70
CA GLY A 95 24.66 -3.00 32.01
C GLY A 95 26.03 -2.95 31.36
N VAL A 96 26.08 -2.58 30.07
CA VAL A 96 27.33 -2.37 29.33
C VAL A 96 28.16 -1.23 29.95
N LEU A 97 27.54 -0.09 30.29
CA LEU A 97 28.24 1.04 30.91
C LEU A 97 28.84 0.68 32.27
N ILE A 98 28.07 0.01 33.13
CA ILE A 98 28.49 -0.44 34.46
C ILE A 98 29.65 -1.43 34.31
N THR A 99 29.49 -2.43 33.43
CA THR A 99 30.52 -3.44 33.17
C THR A 99 31.80 -2.78 32.67
N ARG A 100 31.72 -1.87 31.69
CA ARG A 100 32.88 -1.14 31.16
C ARG A 100 33.61 -0.35 32.25
N LYS A 101 32.88 0.26 33.19
CA LYS A 101 33.47 1.08 34.23
C LYS A 101 34.05 0.26 35.39
N LEU A 102 33.40 -0.85 35.76
CA LEU A 102 33.73 -1.63 36.94
C LEU A 102 34.57 -2.87 36.64
N ALA A 103 34.35 -3.56 35.52
CA ALA A 103 35.05 -4.81 35.19
C ALA A 103 36.59 -4.66 35.17
N PRO A 104 37.19 -3.58 34.63
CA PRO A 104 38.65 -3.41 34.69
C PRO A 104 39.21 -3.31 36.11
N ARG A 105 38.37 -2.97 37.11
CA ARG A 105 38.76 -2.87 38.53
C ARG A 105 38.49 -4.15 39.30
N LEU A 106 37.54 -4.96 38.84
CA LEU A 106 37.02 -6.12 39.57
C LEU A 106 37.49 -7.47 38.96
N CYS A 107 37.92 -7.47 37.70
CA CYS A 107 38.30 -8.68 36.98
C CYS A 107 39.78 -8.64 36.58
N LEU A 108 40.45 -9.80 36.62
CA LEU A 108 41.78 -9.97 36.05
C LEU A 108 41.72 -9.82 34.52
N PRO A 109 42.76 -9.27 33.86
CA PRO A 109 42.76 -9.02 32.41
C PRO A 109 42.43 -10.24 31.55
N ALA A 110 42.78 -11.44 32.02
CA ALA A 110 42.51 -12.72 31.37
C ALA A 110 41.02 -13.12 31.34
N ASN A 111 40.18 -12.51 32.19
CA ASN A 111 38.73 -12.78 32.29
C ASN A 111 37.87 -11.61 31.78
N LEU A 112 38.49 -10.61 31.14
CA LEU A 112 37.72 -9.56 30.46
C LEU A 112 37.04 -10.17 29.23
N PRO A 113 35.72 -10.00 29.04
CA PRO A 113 35.06 -10.43 27.82
C PRO A 113 35.72 -9.75 26.60
N PRO A 114 35.95 -10.48 25.49
CA PRO A 114 36.54 -9.90 24.29
C PRO A 114 35.67 -8.73 23.78
N GLY A 115 36.29 -7.56 23.57
CA GLY A 115 35.65 -6.40 22.93
C GLY A 115 34.91 -5.46 23.89
N THR A 116 35.65 -4.64 24.65
CA THR A 116 35.09 -3.45 25.33
C THR A 116 35.10 -2.18 24.46
N ASP A 117 35.47 -2.31 23.18
CA ASP A 117 35.25 -1.29 22.15
C ASP A 117 34.03 -1.67 21.31
N VAL A 118 32.89 -1.05 21.60
CA VAL A 118 31.70 -1.10 20.74
C VAL A 118 32.02 -0.18 19.54
N ASP A 119 31.80 -0.58 18.28
CA ASP A 119 30.71 0.08 17.52
C ASP A 119 30.30 -0.56 16.18
N THR A 120 30.86 -1.69 15.77
CA THR A 120 30.44 -2.38 14.54
C THR A 120 30.25 -3.85 14.83
N PRO A 121 29.13 -4.50 14.46
CA PRO A 121 29.17 -5.94 14.29
C PRO A 121 30.21 -6.21 13.18
N LEU A 122 31.43 -6.55 13.59
CA LEU A 122 32.50 -6.97 12.71
C LEU A 122 32.09 -8.32 12.14
N VAL A 123 31.58 -8.33 10.91
CA VAL A 123 31.41 -9.57 10.16
C VAL A 123 32.79 -9.94 9.63
N PRO A 124 33.42 -11.04 10.09
CA PRO A 124 34.72 -11.46 9.55
C PRO A 124 34.54 -11.84 8.08
N THR A 125 35.36 -11.28 7.20
CA THR A 125 35.41 -11.68 5.79
C THR A 125 36.63 -12.56 5.54
N THR A 126 36.56 -13.39 4.51
CA THR A 126 37.66 -14.25 4.02
C THR A 126 38.91 -13.48 3.56
N CYS A 127 38.88 -12.14 3.54
CA CYS A 127 39.89 -11.28 2.92
C CYS A 127 40.40 -10.11 3.80
N GLY A 128 40.08 -10.07 5.10
CA GLY A 128 40.73 -9.16 6.05
C GLY A 128 40.37 -7.66 5.97
N THR A 129 39.27 -7.27 5.32
CA THR A 129 38.76 -5.88 5.34
C THR A 129 37.40 -5.78 6.05
N ILE A 130 37.25 -4.77 6.91
CA ILE A 130 36.04 -4.46 7.68
C ILE A 130 34.94 -3.94 6.72
N MET A 131 33.78 -4.59 6.66
CA MET A 131 32.62 -4.06 5.95
C MET A 131 31.76 -3.19 6.87
N GLU A 132 31.44 -1.97 6.42
CA GLU A 132 30.56 -1.03 7.11
C GLU A 132 29.21 -0.93 6.36
N LEU A 133 28.09 -1.02 7.08
CA LEU A 133 26.76 -0.83 6.48
C LEU A 133 26.54 0.66 6.15
N ARG A 134 26.63 1.01 4.86
CA ARG A 134 26.40 2.38 4.38
C ARG A 134 24.91 2.73 4.28
N CYS A 135 24.10 1.85 3.70
CA CYS A 135 22.66 2.08 3.56
C CYS A 135 21.88 0.76 3.45
N VAL A 136 20.59 0.84 3.78
CA VAL A 136 19.61 -0.23 3.52
C VAL A 136 18.49 0.38 2.71
N ILE A 137 18.18 -0.24 1.57
CA ILE A 137 17.10 0.17 0.68
C ILE A 137 16.11 -0.98 0.61
N ALA A 138 14.85 -0.70 0.92
CA ALA A 138 13.76 -1.67 0.87
C ALA A 138 12.65 -1.17 -0.05
N VAL A 139 12.20 -2.05 -0.95
CA VAL A 139 11.03 -1.82 -1.80
C VAL A 139 9.94 -2.80 -1.38
N ILE A 140 8.80 -2.27 -0.95
CA ILE A 140 7.74 -3.07 -0.33
C ILE A 140 6.43 -2.79 -1.08
N ARG A 141 5.77 -3.87 -1.52
CA ARG A 141 4.42 -3.79 -2.10
C ARG A 141 3.38 -3.65 -0.99
N HIS A 142 2.25 -3.03 -1.30
CA HIS A 142 1.10 -2.99 -0.38
C HIS A 142 0.71 -4.41 0.09
N GLY A 143 0.19 -4.49 1.33
CA GLY A 143 -0.37 -5.74 1.88
C GLY A 143 -1.68 -6.15 1.18
N ASP A 144 -2.26 -7.24 1.65
CA ASP A 144 -3.56 -7.72 1.18
C ASP A 144 -4.67 -6.65 1.24
N ARG A 145 -5.54 -6.65 0.23
CA ARG A 145 -6.53 -5.59 0.00
C ARG A 145 -7.80 -6.09 -0.70
N THR A 146 -8.91 -5.42 -0.47
CA THR A 146 -10.20 -5.71 -1.12
C THR A 146 -10.13 -5.48 -2.64
N PRO A 147 -10.77 -6.29 -3.49
CA PRO A 147 -10.76 -6.10 -4.93
C PRO A 147 -11.28 -4.72 -5.33
N LYS A 148 -10.55 -4.02 -6.20
CA LYS A 148 -10.94 -2.69 -6.68
C LYS A 148 -11.94 -2.84 -7.81
N GLN A 149 -13.11 -2.25 -7.64
CA GLN A 149 -14.20 -2.34 -8.60
C GLN A 149 -14.53 -0.98 -9.21
N LYS A 150 -15.14 -1.01 -10.40
CA LYS A 150 -15.55 0.18 -11.15
C LYS A 150 -16.82 -0.11 -11.92
N MET A 151 -17.76 0.82 -11.87
CA MET A 151 -18.91 0.85 -12.77
C MET A 151 -19.01 2.21 -13.45
N LYS A 152 -19.68 2.20 -14.61
CA LYS A 152 -19.98 3.40 -15.39
C LYS A 152 -21.44 3.35 -15.84
N MET A 153 -22.12 4.48 -15.78
CA MET A 153 -23.45 4.67 -16.37
C MET A 153 -23.64 6.09 -16.86
N GLU A 154 -24.38 6.23 -17.94
CA GLU A 154 -24.92 7.52 -18.37
C GLU A 154 -26.12 7.85 -17.48
N VAL A 155 -26.19 9.08 -16.98
CA VAL A 155 -27.32 9.60 -16.22
C VAL A 155 -27.81 10.89 -16.86
N ARG A 156 -29.13 11.04 -16.95
CA ARG A 156 -29.82 12.21 -17.52
C ARG A 156 -30.80 12.85 -16.54
N HIS A 157 -30.82 12.38 -15.29
CA HIS A 157 -31.76 12.83 -14.28
C HIS A 157 -31.36 14.20 -13.72
N GLU A 158 -32.31 15.14 -13.62
CA GLU A 158 -32.05 16.55 -13.27
C GLU A 158 -31.34 16.74 -11.93
N LYS A 159 -31.65 15.89 -10.93
CA LYS A 159 -30.96 15.88 -9.62
C LYS A 159 -29.44 15.68 -9.74
N PHE A 160 -28.95 14.88 -10.71
CA PHE A 160 -27.51 14.75 -10.93
C PHE A 160 -26.90 16.00 -11.57
N PHE A 161 -27.64 16.70 -12.44
CA PHE A 161 -27.19 17.98 -13.00
C PHE A 161 -27.16 19.06 -11.92
N SER A 162 -28.17 19.11 -11.05
CA SER A 162 -28.19 20.03 -9.90
C SER A 162 -26.98 19.80 -8.97
N LEU A 163 -26.67 18.55 -8.66
CA LEU A 163 -25.47 18.18 -7.90
C LEU A 163 -24.18 18.59 -8.63
N PHE A 164 -24.14 18.37 -9.95
CA PHE A 164 -22.99 18.73 -10.77
C PHE A 164 -22.74 20.24 -10.74
N THR A 165 -23.75 21.06 -11.06
CA THR A 165 -23.65 22.53 -11.03
C THR A 165 -23.26 23.04 -9.65
N LYS A 166 -23.84 22.49 -8.57
CA LYS A 166 -23.53 22.86 -7.19
C LYS A 166 -22.05 22.72 -6.82
N TYR A 167 -21.38 21.65 -7.28
CA TYR A 167 -20.01 21.34 -6.85
C TYR A 167 -18.93 21.56 -7.91
N ALA A 168 -19.28 21.55 -9.20
CA ALA A 168 -18.34 21.71 -10.32
C ALA A 168 -18.15 23.19 -10.72
N GLY A 169 -19.17 24.03 -10.51
CA GLY A 169 -19.27 25.36 -11.10
C GLY A 169 -19.32 25.35 -12.64
N ASP A 170 -19.32 26.53 -13.27
CA ASP A 170 -19.55 26.68 -14.72
C ASP A 170 -18.31 26.39 -15.59
N TRP A 171 -17.15 26.18 -14.98
CA TRP A 171 -15.85 26.16 -15.70
C TRP A 171 -15.27 24.75 -15.89
N THR A 172 -15.92 23.69 -15.40
CA THR A 172 -15.34 22.33 -15.43
C THR A 172 -16.28 21.29 -16.02
N ASN A 173 -15.75 20.45 -16.91
CA ASN A 173 -16.47 19.31 -17.49
C ASN A 173 -16.38 18.04 -16.64
N GLU A 174 -15.72 18.09 -15.48
CA GLU A 174 -15.46 16.91 -14.63
C GLU A 174 -15.53 17.27 -13.15
N LEU A 175 -16.37 16.53 -12.41
CA LEU A 175 -16.53 16.64 -10.97
C LEU A 175 -16.08 15.35 -10.28
N LYS A 176 -15.25 15.46 -9.24
CA LYS A 176 -14.79 14.33 -8.41
C LYS A 176 -15.30 14.48 -6.98
N LEU A 177 -16.10 13.52 -6.53
CA LEU A 177 -16.68 13.48 -5.19
C LEU A 177 -15.99 12.38 -4.37
N LYS A 178 -15.55 12.77 -3.16
CA LYS A 178 -14.88 11.89 -2.19
C LYS A 178 -15.33 12.13 -0.75
N ARG A 179 -15.90 13.30 -0.44
CA ARG A 179 -16.26 13.67 0.94
C ARG A 179 -17.53 12.93 1.37
N PRO A 180 -17.65 12.49 2.64
CA PRO A 180 -18.85 11.84 3.17
C PRO A 180 -20.15 12.57 2.83
N THR A 181 -20.21 13.89 3.03
CA THR A 181 -21.40 14.70 2.74
C THR A 181 -21.80 14.68 1.27
N GLN A 182 -20.82 14.76 0.37
CA GLN A 182 -21.04 14.67 -1.08
C GLN A 182 -21.55 13.29 -1.50
N LEU A 183 -21.01 12.23 -0.90
CA LEU A 183 -21.42 10.86 -1.19
C LEU A 183 -22.80 10.55 -0.63
N GLN A 184 -23.16 11.15 0.51
CA GLN A 184 -24.51 11.08 1.08
C GLN A 184 -25.53 11.72 0.13
N GLU A 185 -25.25 12.93 -0.38
CA GLU A 185 -26.15 13.57 -1.36
C GLU A 185 -26.37 12.71 -2.62
N VAL A 186 -25.32 12.03 -3.11
CA VAL A 186 -25.50 11.08 -4.22
C VAL A 186 -26.38 9.89 -3.81
N LEU A 187 -26.19 9.35 -2.61
CA LEU A 187 -27.02 8.24 -2.11
C LEU A 187 -28.49 8.64 -2.01
N ASP A 188 -28.77 9.86 -1.53
CA ASP A 188 -30.14 10.37 -1.39
C ASP A 188 -30.81 10.55 -2.77
N ILE A 189 -30.07 11.05 -3.77
CA ILE A 189 -30.54 11.12 -5.16
C ILE A 189 -30.88 9.72 -5.69
N VAL A 190 -30.01 8.74 -5.45
CA VAL A 190 -30.20 7.35 -5.91
C VAL A 190 -31.40 6.70 -5.24
N ARG A 191 -31.59 6.89 -3.93
CA ARG A 191 -32.77 6.40 -3.20
C ARG A 191 -34.05 6.98 -3.78
N CYS A 192 -34.07 8.29 -4.03
CA CYS A 192 -35.23 8.94 -4.62
C CYS A 192 -35.56 8.39 -6.02
N ILE A 193 -34.55 8.19 -6.88
CA ILE A 193 -34.75 7.62 -8.23
C ILE A 193 -35.27 6.18 -8.16
N LEU A 194 -34.76 5.37 -7.21
CA LEU A 194 -35.25 4.01 -7.03
C LEU A 194 -36.69 3.97 -6.54
N ASP A 195 -37.06 4.86 -5.61
CA ASP A 195 -38.43 4.99 -5.10
C ASP A 195 -39.41 5.42 -6.21
N GLU A 196 -39.03 6.38 -7.06
CA GLU A 196 -39.80 6.80 -8.25
C GLU A 196 -40.01 5.64 -9.25
N LEU A 197 -39.04 4.73 -9.37
CA LEU A 197 -39.12 3.54 -10.22
C LEU A 197 -39.95 2.41 -9.61
N ASP A 198 -39.89 2.22 -8.29
CA ASP A 198 -40.63 1.18 -7.56
C ASP A 198 -42.12 1.53 -7.44
N THR A 199 -42.43 2.81 -7.26
CA THR A 199 -43.81 3.33 -7.18
C THR A 199 -44.49 3.53 -8.54
N GLY A 200 -43.77 3.29 -9.65
CA GLY A 200 -44.29 3.44 -11.01
C GLY A 200 -44.51 4.89 -11.45
N GLN A 201 -44.03 5.88 -10.69
CA GLN A 201 -44.14 7.31 -11.00
C GLN A 201 -43.27 7.73 -12.19
N CYS A 202 -42.22 6.97 -12.49
CA CYS A 202 -41.31 7.22 -13.61
C CYS A 202 -41.50 6.20 -14.75
N SER A 203 -41.96 6.67 -15.92
CA SER A 203 -42.10 5.84 -17.13
C SER A 203 -40.91 5.94 -18.11
N ASP A 204 -39.79 6.58 -17.72
CA ASP A 204 -38.62 6.71 -18.61
C ASP A 204 -37.97 5.34 -18.88
N PRO A 205 -38.00 4.84 -20.13
CA PRO A 205 -37.43 3.54 -20.47
C PRO A 205 -35.92 3.42 -20.17
N GLN A 206 -35.17 4.53 -20.21
CA GLN A 206 -33.74 4.51 -19.89
C GLN A 206 -33.48 4.35 -18.40
N LEU A 207 -34.27 5.00 -17.54
CA LEU A 207 -34.18 4.87 -16.09
C LEU A 207 -34.56 3.45 -15.65
N ILE A 208 -35.65 2.89 -16.20
CA ILE A 208 -36.06 1.51 -15.95
C ILE A 208 -34.95 0.52 -16.33
N LYS A 209 -34.35 0.67 -17.52
CA LYS A 209 -33.23 -0.18 -17.97
C LYS A 209 -32.00 -0.06 -17.06
N ASN A 210 -31.76 1.10 -16.48
CA ASN A 210 -30.61 1.36 -15.61
C ASN A 210 -30.88 1.04 -14.13
N LYS A 211 -32.09 0.65 -13.74
CA LYS A 211 -32.47 0.30 -12.36
C LYS A 211 -31.44 -0.62 -11.66
N PRO A 212 -30.94 -1.72 -12.27
CA PRO A 212 -29.95 -2.57 -11.61
C PRO A 212 -28.63 -1.84 -11.29
N LYS A 213 -28.24 -0.84 -12.10
CA LYS A 213 -27.05 -0.02 -11.84
C LYS A 213 -27.29 0.97 -10.71
N PHE A 214 -28.49 1.56 -10.61
CA PHE A 214 -28.84 2.41 -9.47
C PHE A 214 -28.87 1.63 -8.16
N GLU A 215 -29.44 0.42 -8.15
CA GLU A 215 -29.34 -0.48 -7.00
C GLU A 215 -27.87 -0.79 -6.66
N GLN A 216 -27.01 -0.97 -7.66
CA GLN A 216 -25.58 -1.23 -7.42
C GLN A 216 -24.93 -0.05 -6.73
N LEU A 217 -25.22 1.16 -7.22
CA LEU A 217 -24.73 2.39 -6.62
C LEU A 217 -25.25 2.57 -5.20
N ARG A 218 -26.52 2.23 -4.93
CA ARG A 218 -27.09 2.19 -3.58
C ARG A 218 -26.32 1.25 -2.67
N TYR A 219 -26.19 -0.03 -3.03
CA TYR A 219 -25.43 -1.00 -2.23
C TYR A 219 -24.00 -0.55 -1.97
N VAL A 220 -23.31 -0.04 -3.00
CA VAL A 220 -21.93 0.48 -2.85
C VAL A 220 -21.86 1.62 -1.85
N LEU A 221 -22.83 2.54 -1.84
CA LEU A 221 -22.85 3.70 -0.96
C LEU A 221 -23.36 3.38 0.45
N GLU A 222 -24.20 2.35 0.62
CA GLU A 222 -24.73 1.91 1.92
C GLU A 222 -23.84 0.90 2.64
N MET A 223 -22.92 0.22 1.93
CA MET A 223 -21.96 -0.69 2.55
C MET A 223 -21.32 -0.04 3.79
N TYR A 224 -21.11 -0.80 4.86
CA TYR A 224 -20.52 -0.36 6.14
C TYR A 224 -21.31 0.69 6.95
N GLY A 225 -22.51 1.10 6.54
CA GLY A 225 -23.40 1.99 7.30
C GLY A 225 -22.99 3.47 7.35
N THR A 226 -21.70 3.79 7.40
CA THR A 226 -21.16 5.16 7.38
C THR A 226 -20.03 5.29 6.36
N PHE A 227 -19.83 6.49 5.80
CA PHE A 227 -18.71 6.78 4.87
C PHE A 227 -17.33 6.85 5.55
N SER A 228 -17.15 6.21 6.71
CA SER A 228 -15.92 6.22 7.50
C SER A 228 -14.97 5.11 7.04
N GLY A 229 -13.73 5.47 6.70
CA GLY A 229 -12.66 4.50 6.44
C GLY A 229 -12.68 3.82 5.06
N ILE A 230 -13.57 4.22 4.15
CA ILE A 230 -13.81 3.53 2.87
C ILE A 230 -13.45 4.44 1.69
N ASN A 231 -12.72 3.88 0.72
CA ASN A 231 -12.23 4.57 -0.47
C ASN A 231 -13.26 4.51 -1.61
N ARG A 232 -14.31 5.34 -1.50
CA ARG A 232 -15.27 5.57 -2.59
C ARG A 232 -14.91 6.84 -3.35
N LYS A 233 -14.91 6.75 -4.67
CA LYS A 233 -14.75 7.91 -5.55
C LYS A 233 -15.84 7.89 -6.61
N ILE A 234 -16.66 8.92 -6.61
CA ILE A 234 -17.59 9.19 -7.70
C ILE A 234 -16.99 10.28 -8.59
N GLN A 235 -17.10 10.09 -9.88
CA GLN A 235 -16.67 11.03 -10.88
C GLN A 235 -17.80 11.22 -11.89
N LEU A 236 -18.24 12.47 -12.06
CA LEU A 236 -19.21 12.87 -13.06
C LEU A 236 -18.48 13.60 -14.18
N LYS A 237 -18.76 13.25 -15.44
CA LYS A 237 -18.27 13.99 -16.61
C LYS A 237 -19.43 14.52 -17.42
N TYR A 238 -19.43 15.82 -17.69
CA TYR A 238 -20.47 16.48 -18.47
C TYR A 238 -20.23 16.26 -19.97
N HIS A 239 -21.30 15.85 -20.66
CA HIS A 239 -21.34 15.63 -22.09
C HIS A 239 -22.50 16.46 -22.69
N PRO A 240 -22.22 17.66 -23.24
CA PRO A 240 -23.25 18.56 -23.75
C PRO A 240 -24.11 17.97 -24.86
N GLN A 241 -23.49 17.17 -25.75
CA GLN A 241 -24.14 16.51 -26.90
C GLN A 241 -24.43 15.02 -26.63
N GLY A 242 -24.52 14.63 -25.36
CA GLY A 242 -24.61 13.22 -24.96
C GLY A 242 -23.32 12.44 -25.17
N ILE A 243 -23.30 11.16 -24.78
CA ILE A 243 -22.13 10.28 -24.93
C ILE A 243 -22.18 9.62 -26.32
N PRO A 244 -21.14 9.76 -27.16
CA PRO A 244 -21.07 9.04 -28.44
C PRO A 244 -21.15 7.53 -28.19
N LYS A 245 -22.10 6.84 -28.83
CA LYS A 245 -22.14 5.37 -28.83
C LYS A 245 -20.94 4.89 -29.66
N GLY A 246 -19.93 4.29 -29.02
CA GLY A 246 -18.71 3.84 -29.71
C GLY A 246 -18.97 2.77 -30.78
N SER A 247 -18.71 3.11 -32.04
CA SER A 247 -18.05 2.35 -33.13
C SER A 247 -18.07 0.81 -33.11
N LYS A 248 -18.95 0.20 -33.91
CA LYS A 248 -18.54 -0.71 -34.99
C LYS A 248 -18.60 0.12 -36.30
N PRO A 249 -17.50 0.30 -37.05
CA PRO A 249 -17.49 1.11 -38.27
C PRO A 249 -17.88 0.23 -39.44
N GLU A 250 -19.16 -0.08 -39.59
CA GLU A 250 -19.76 -0.59 -40.83
C GLU A 250 -21.28 -0.59 -40.59
N MET A 251 -22.06 -0.03 -41.52
CA MET A 251 -23.53 0.03 -41.52
C MET A 251 -24.22 1.22 -40.82
N SER A 252 -23.66 2.43 -40.85
CA SER A 252 -24.40 3.65 -40.45
C SER A 252 -24.33 4.80 -41.46
N GLU A 253 -24.01 4.53 -42.73
CA GLU A 253 -24.00 5.56 -43.79
C GLU A 253 -25.28 5.64 -44.63
N LEU A 254 -26.31 4.81 -44.37
CA LEU A 254 -27.53 4.78 -45.19
C LEU A 254 -28.77 5.42 -44.57
N LEU A 255 -28.67 6.11 -43.42
CA LEU A 255 -29.83 6.73 -42.76
C LEU A 255 -29.63 8.19 -42.33
N ASN A 256 -28.70 8.91 -42.94
CA ASN A 256 -28.58 10.37 -42.75
C ASN A 256 -29.23 11.12 -43.91
N SER A 257 -30.56 11.09 -43.96
CA SER A 257 -31.35 12.08 -44.70
C SER A 257 -32.75 12.18 -44.08
N THR A 258 -32.84 12.73 -42.86
CA THR A 258 -33.95 13.57 -42.36
C THR A 258 -33.76 13.89 -40.87
N GLY A 259 -33.65 15.18 -40.54
CA GLY A 259 -33.88 15.72 -39.18
C GLY A 259 -32.70 15.67 -38.20
N GLY A 260 -32.03 16.80 -38.01
CA GLY A 260 -31.09 17.00 -36.90
C GLY A 260 -31.80 16.94 -35.55
N SER A 261 -31.55 15.89 -34.78
CA SER A 261 -31.92 15.81 -33.36
C SER A 261 -30.64 15.81 -32.55
N GLU A 262 -30.30 16.96 -31.95
CA GLU A 262 -29.20 17.05 -30.99
C GLU A 262 -29.44 16.05 -29.86
N ALA A 263 -28.51 15.12 -29.65
CA ALA A 263 -28.62 14.17 -28.56
C ALA A 263 -28.64 14.92 -27.22
N PRO A 264 -29.59 14.62 -26.31
CA PRO A 264 -29.79 15.39 -25.09
C PRO A 264 -28.56 15.31 -24.17
N ARG A 265 -28.27 16.41 -23.46
CA ARG A 265 -27.18 16.54 -22.48
C ARG A 265 -27.16 15.35 -21.51
N SER A 266 -25.98 14.84 -21.18
CA SER A 266 -25.85 13.74 -20.22
C SER A 266 -24.60 13.83 -19.36
N LEU A 267 -24.62 13.10 -18.24
CA LEU A 267 -23.48 12.95 -17.35
C LEU A 267 -23.01 11.49 -17.38
N LEU A 268 -21.71 11.27 -17.56
CA LEU A 268 -21.10 9.96 -17.33
C LEU A 268 -20.76 9.83 -15.85
N LEU A 269 -21.55 9.04 -15.11
CA LEU A 269 -21.28 8.66 -13.74
C LEU A 269 -20.32 7.47 -13.69
N VAL A 270 -19.18 7.67 -13.04
CA VAL A 270 -18.17 6.64 -12.77
C VAL A 270 -17.98 6.52 -11.28
N VAL A 271 -18.35 5.38 -10.69
CA VAL A 271 -18.00 5.08 -9.29
C VAL A 271 -16.91 4.01 -9.25
N LYS A 272 -15.94 4.22 -8.36
CA LYS A 272 -14.88 3.28 -8.00
C LYS A 272 -14.93 3.03 -6.50
N TRP A 273 -14.81 1.77 -6.10
CA TRP A 273 -14.80 1.35 -4.70
C TRP A 273 -13.88 0.15 -4.50
N GLY A 274 -13.61 -0.20 -3.24
CA GLY A 274 -12.64 -1.24 -2.88
C GLY A 274 -11.19 -0.77 -3.07
N GLY A 275 -10.26 -1.73 -3.05
CA GLY A 275 -8.83 -1.42 -3.02
C GLY A 275 -8.33 -0.98 -1.64
N GLU A 276 -9.07 -1.33 -0.59
CA GLU A 276 -8.78 -1.00 0.81
C GLU A 276 -7.91 -2.06 1.45
N LEU A 277 -6.94 -1.63 2.26
CA LEU A 277 -6.07 -2.54 2.99
C LEU A 277 -6.92 -3.35 4.01
N THR A 278 -6.86 -4.67 3.93
CA THR A 278 -7.63 -5.55 4.85
C THR A 278 -6.97 -5.60 6.23
N ALA A 279 -7.66 -6.16 7.22
CA ALA A 279 -7.04 -6.47 8.51
C ALA A 279 -5.84 -7.42 8.36
N ALA A 280 -5.97 -8.44 7.48
CA ALA A 280 -4.88 -9.33 7.13
C ALA A 280 -3.72 -8.57 6.48
N GLY A 281 -3.98 -7.62 5.58
CA GLY A 281 -2.96 -6.77 4.95
C GLY A 281 -2.20 -5.91 5.95
N ARG A 282 -2.89 -5.36 6.96
CA ARG A 282 -2.24 -4.65 8.09
C ARG A 282 -1.33 -5.58 8.87
N GLN A 283 -1.80 -6.76 9.25
CA GLN A 283 -1.02 -7.76 9.99
C GLN A 283 0.20 -8.26 9.21
N GLN A 284 0.05 -8.48 7.90
CA GLN A 284 1.13 -8.87 7.00
C GLN A 284 2.24 -7.80 6.99
N ALA A 285 1.86 -6.54 6.83
CA ALA A 285 2.82 -5.43 6.82
C ALA A 285 3.56 -5.29 8.15
N GLU A 286 2.83 -5.39 9.27
CA GLU A 286 3.44 -5.32 10.61
C GLU A 286 4.38 -6.50 10.88
N THR A 287 3.98 -7.71 10.49
CA THR A 287 4.80 -8.92 10.63
C THR A 287 6.04 -8.86 9.75
N LEU A 288 5.90 -8.38 8.51
CA LEU A 288 7.04 -8.13 7.63
C LEU A 288 7.99 -7.11 8.26
N GLY A 289 7.47 -6.02 8.82
CA GLY A 289 8.25 -5.04 9.57
C GLY A 289 9.05 -5.68 10.71
N ARG A 290 8.43 -6.58 11.48
CA ARG A 290 9.11 -7.29 12.58
C ARG A 290 10.23 -8.17 12.07
N ALA A 291 9.96 -8.97 11.04
CA ALA A 291 10.97 -9.83 10.41
C ALA A 291 12.13 -9.02 9.80
N PHE A 292 11.82 -7.85 9.22
CA PHE A 292 12.82 -7.00 8.56
C PHE A 292 13.89 -6.49 9.53
N ARG A 293 13.56 -6.30 10.82
CA ARG A 293 14.51 -5.89 11.87
C ARG A 293 15.69 -6.85 12.01
N CYS A 294 15.42 -8.13 11.78
CA CYS A 294 16.33 -9.25 12.01
C CYS A 294 17.22 -9.57 10.80
N ILE A 295 17.02 -8.88 9.68
CA ILE A 295 17.84 -9.10 8.46
C ILE A 295 19.29 -8.67 8.71
N TYR A 296 19.51 -7.65 9.55
CA TYR A 296 20.84 -7.23 9.94
C TYR A 296 21.21 -7.84 11.30
N PRO A 297 22.42 -8.41 11.46
CA PRO A 297 22.84 -9.02 12.71
C PRO A 297 22.76 -8.01 13.86
N GLY A 298 22.09 -8.40 14.95
CA GLY A 298 22.08 -7.64 16.20
C GLY A 298 22.90 -8.38 17.25
N GLY A 299 24.21 -8.15 17.30
CA GLY A 299 25.08 -8.80 18.29
C GLY A 299 25.25 -10.32 18.10
N ASP A 300 26.41 -10.83 18.52
CA ASP A 300 26.90 -12.22 18.63
C ASP A 300 26.66 -13.24 17.49
N GLY A 301 26.07 -12.86 16.36
CA GLY A 301 26.06 -13.67 15.13
C GLY A 301 25.22 -14.96 15.19
N HIS A 302 24.48 -15.22 16.27
CA HIS A 302 23.66 -16.41 16.42
C HIS A 302 22.26 -16.18 15.82
N TYR A 303 22.13 -16.52 14.53
CA TYR A 303 20.83 -16.70 13.88
C TYR A 303 20.06 -17.86 14.55
N GLY A 304 19.23 -17.58 15.56
CA GLY A 304 18.22 -18.56 15.96
C GLY A 304 17.78 -18.59 17.41
N LYS A 305 18.46 -17.94 18.36
CA LYS A 305 18.06 -17.98 19.79
C LYS A 305 17.46 -16.67 20.31
N ASP A 306 17.97 -15.54 19.86
CA ASP A 306 17.37 -14.22 20.11
C ASP A 306 17.40 -13.40 18.81
N PRO A 307 16.24 -13.06 18.21
CA PRO A 307 16.21 -12.31 16.97
C PRO A 307 16.76 -10.89 17.21
N GLY A 308 18.03 -10.69 16.84
CA GLY A 308 18.75 -9.44 17.05
C GLY A 308 18.01 -8.24 16.46
N LEU A 309 17.89 -7.16 17.24
CA LEU A 309 17.27 -5.89 16.87
C LEU A 309 18.17 -5.04 15.94
N GLY A 310 18.93 -5.67 15.04
CA GLY A 310 20.08 -5.05 14.35
C GLY A 310 19.76 -3.72 13.68
N LEU A 311 18.80 -3.71 12.75
CA LEU A 311 18.41 -2.46 12.06
C LEU A 311 17.69 -1.47 12.98
N LEU A 312 16.91 -1.97 13.94
CA LEU A 312 16.19 -1.13 14.88
C LEU A 312 17.15 -0.39 15.81
N ARG A 313 18.24 -1.05 16.23
CA ARG A 313 19.31 -0.46 17.02
C ARG A 313 20.01 0.67 16.27
N LEU A 314 20.28 0.50 14.97
CA LEU A 314 20.93 1.54 14.16
C LEU A 314 20.13 2.85 14.12
N HIS A 315 18.81 2.75 14.06
CA HIS A 315 17.94 3.92 14.14
C HIS A 315 17.99 4.58 15.53
N SER A 316 17.89 3.78 16.60
CA SER A 316 17.88 4.26 17.99
C SER A 316 19.23 4.80 18.47
N THR A 317 20.35 4.37 17.88
CA THR A 317 21.72 4.71 18.31
C THR A 317 22.34 5.90 17.56
N TYR A 318 21.52 6.77 16.97
CA TYR A 318 21.94 7.90 16.14
C TYR A 318 22.80 7.56 14.91
N ARG A 319 23.07 6.28 14.61
CA ARG A 319 23.98 5.87 13.53
C ARG A 319 23.39 6.02 12.14
N HIS A 320 22.10 5.71 11.99
CA HIS A 320 21.44 5.76 10.69
C HIS A 320 20.14 6.57 10.75
N ASP A 321 19.91 7.35 9.70
CA ASP A 321 18.64 8.02 9.46
C ASP A 321 17.64 7.04 8.83
N LEU A 322 16.36 7.18 9.18
CA LEU A 322 15.29 6.34 8.64
C LEU A 322 14.27 7.21 7.91
N LYS A 323 14.07 6.92 6.62
CA LYS A 323 13.10 7.62 5.77
C LYS A 323 12.16 6.59 5.16
N ILE A 324 10.86 6.78 5.37
CA ILE A 324 9.82 5.94 4.77
C ILE A 324 9.03 6.78 3.78
N TYR A 325 8.95 6.31 2.55
CA TYR A 325 8.22 6.96 1.47
C TYR A 325 7.09 6.05 1.00
N ALA A 326 5.94 6.63 0.67
CA ALA A 326 4.81 5.91 0.09
C ALA A 326 4.19 6.70 -1.06
N SER A 327 3.67 5.97 -2.06
CA SER A 327 2.75 6.56 -3.05
C SER A 327 1.53 7.14 -2.34
N ASP A 328 0.86 8.12 -2.97
CA ASP A 328 -0.31 8.79 -2.40
C ASP A 328 -1.58 7.90 -2.36
N GLU A 329 -1.45 6.63 -2.75
CA GLU A 329 -2.53 5.68 -2.65
C GLU A 329 -2.74 5.18 -1.22
N GLY A 330 -3.96 5.36 -0.68
CA GLY A 330 -4.27 5.11 0.73
C GLY A 330 -3.87 3.72 1.24
N ARG A 331 -4.02 2.65 0.45
CA ARG A 331 -3.57 1.30 0.88
C ARG A 331 -2.06 1.19 1.01
N VAL A 332 -1.31 1.89 0.18
CA VAL A 332 0.17 1.90 0.19
C VAL A 332 0.65 2.68 1.41
N GLN A 333 0.05 3.85 1.67
CA GLN A 333 0.28 4.66 2.86
C GLN A 333 0.03 3.86 4.15
N MET A 334 -1.13 3.22 4.27
CA MET A 334 -1.47 2.41 5.45
C MET A 334 -0.58 1.17 5.59
N THR A 335 -0.16 0.55 4.48
CA THR A 335 0.83 -0.54 4.53
C THR A 335 2.15 -0.02 5.07
N ALA A 336 2.64 1.13 4.58
CA ALA A 336 3.89 1.72 5.04
C ALA A 336 3.85 2.07 6.53
N ALA A 337 2.72 2.60 7.03
CA ALA A 337 2.53 2.87 8.45
C ALA A 337 2.52 1.57 9.28
N ALA A 338 1.82 0.52 8.83
CA ALA A 338 1.80 -0.78 9.51
C ALA A 338 3.18 -1.46 9.50
N PHE A 339 3.91 -1.37 8.39
CA PHE A 339 5.30 -1.80 8.31
C PHE A 339 6.19 -1.01 9.27
N ALA A 340 6.06 0.32 9.33
CA ALA A 340 6.82 1.18 10.25
C ALA A 340 6.56 0.82 11.72
N LYS A 341 5.29 0.60 12.08
CA LYS A 341 4.87 0.09 13.39
C LYS A 341 5.59 -1.22 13.72
N GLY A 342 5.50 -2.16 12.78
CA GLY A 342 6.13 -3.46 12.82
C GLY A 342 7.66 -3.40 12.78
N PHE A 343 8.28 -2.38 12.22
CA PHE A 343 9.74 -2.25 12.10
C PHE A 343 10.35 -1.55 13.32
N LEU A 344 9.64 -0.60 13.93
CA LEU A 344 10.16 0.20 15.04
C LEU A 344 9.63 -0.19 16.43
N ALA A 345 8.75 -1.18 16.50
CA ALA A 345 8.11 -1.64 17.73
C ALA A 345 7.25 -0.56 18.37
N LEU A 346 6.47 0.12 17.52
CA LEU A 346 5.60 1.21 17.96
C LEU A 346 4.29 0.64 18.50
N GLU A 347 3.78 1.26 19.56
CA GLU A 347 2.46 1.01 20.11
C GLU A 347 1.47 2.06 19.56
N GLY A 348 0.17 1.74 19.55
CA GLY A 348 -0.90 2.64 19.10
C GLY A 348 -1.43 2.40 17.68
N GLU A 349 -2.36 3.27 17.28
CA GLU A 349 -3.08 3.22 16.01
C GLU A 349 -2.22 3.66 14.80
N LEU A 350 -2.61 3.24 13.59
CA LEU A 350 -1.86 3.55 12.36
C LEU A 350 -1.92 5.01 11.90
N PRO A 351 -3.04 5.77 12.03
CA PRO A 351 -3.10 7.14 11.49
C PRO A 351 -2.05 8.11 12.06
N PRO A 352 -1.75 8.13 13.37
CA PRO A 352 -0.65 8.95 13.89
C PRO A 352 0.72 8.54 13.33
N ILE A 353 0.97 7.24 13.21
CA ILE A 353 2.20 6.70 12.62
C ILE A 353 2.33 7.17 11.17
N LEU A 354 1.26 7.08 10.39
CA LEU A 354 1.23 7.52 9.01
C LEU A 354 1.66 8.99 8.88
N VAL A 355 1.01 9.88 9.64
CA VAL A 355 1.26 11.33 9.58
C VAL A 355 2.68 11.69 9.98
N GLN A 356 3.22 11.03 11.01
CA GLN A 356 4.54 11.37 11.56
C GLN A 356 5.71 10.72 10.80
N MET A 357 5.49 9.57 10.17
CA MET A 357 6.60 8.70 9.73
C MET A 357 6.65 8.46 8.23
N VAL A 358 5.51 8.51 7.55
CA VAL A 358 5.41 8.16 6.14
C VAL A 358 5.30 9.45 5.34
N LYS A 359 6.33 9.72 4.54
CA LYS A 359 6.35 10.88 3.63
C LYS A 359 5.56 10.53 2.37
N SER A 360 4.48 11.27 2.11
CA SER A 360 3.65 11.08 0.92
C SER A 360 4.24 11.80 -0.32
N ALA A 361 3.97 11.26 -1.51
CA ALA A 361 4.61 11.63 -2.77
C ALA A 361 4.36 13.08 -3.22
N ASN A 362 3.26 13.71 -2.76
CA ASN A 362 2.97 15.13 -3.01
C ASN A 362 4.03 16.13 -2.54
N THR A 363 4.99 15.72 -1.70
CA THR A 363 6.11 16.62 -1.33
C THR A 363 7.29 16.57 -2.30
N ASN A 364 7.39 15.58 -3.21
CA ASN A 364 8.62 15.35 -3.99
C ASN A 364 8.46 14.65 -5.37
N GLY A 365 7.26 14.31 -5.84
CA GLY A 365 7.05 13.75 -7.20
C GLY A 365 7.75 12.41 -7.48
N LEU A 366 7.99 11.61 -6.43
CA LEU A 366 8.92 10.48 -6.46
C LEU A 366 8.37 9.22 -7.15
N LEU A 367 7.11 8.84 -6.92
CA LEU A 367 6.62 7.48 -7.22
C LEU A 367 5.53 7.38 -8.30
N ASP A 368 4.91 8.50 -8.69
CA ASP A 368 3.67 8.48 -9.46
C ASP A 368 3.80 9.11 -10.88
N ASN A 369 5.02 9.38 -11.37
CA ASN A 369 5.25 10.01 -12.68
C ASN A 369 5.73 8.98 -13.73
N ASP A 370 4.78 8.38 -14.46
CA ASP A 370 5.00 7.25 -15.38
C ASP A 370 5.31 7.63 -16.85
N ASN A 371 5.45 8.93 -17.16
CA ASN A 371 5.47 9.40 -18.55
C ASN A 371 6.57 8.74 -19.41
N ASP A 372 7.74 8.52 -18.83
CA ASP A 372 8.90 8.00 -19.55
C ASP A 372 8.88 6.45 -19.73
N CYS A 373 8.09 5.73 -18.95
CA CYS A 373 8.00 4.25 -19.02
C CYS A 373 6.85 3.72 -19.87
N ARG A 374 5.93 4.60 -20.28
CA ARG A 374 4.70 4.22 -21.00
C ARG A 374 4.98 3.51 -22.33
N HIS A 375 6.04 3.91 -23.03
CA HIS A 375 6.46 3.26 -24.28
C HIS A 375 6.81 1.78 -24.05
N TYR A 376 7.69 1.51 -23.09
CA TYR A 376 8.13 0.14 -22.74
C TYR A 376 6.99 -0.72 -22.20
N GLN A 377 6.10 -0.15 -21.37
CA GLN A 377 4.90 -0.86 -20.91
C GLN A 377 4.03 -1.32 -22.08
N ASN A 378 3.84 -0.47 -23.10
CA ASN A 378 3.06 -0.82 -24.28
C ASN A 378 3.76 -1.87 -25.16
N MET A 379 5.09 -1.88 -25.21
CA MET A 379 5.85 -2.94 -25.89
C MET A 379 5.67 -4.30 -25.19
N VAL A 380 5.80 -4.34 -23.86
CA VAL A 380 5.62 -5.56 -23.07
C VAL A 380 4.20 -6.09 -23.20
N LYS A 381 3.18 -5.22 -23.09
CA LYS A 381 1.77 -5.60 -23.27
C LYS A 381 1.48 -6.20 -24.64
N ARG A 382 2.11 -5.66 -25.71
CA ARG A 382 2.00 -6.22 -27.06
C ARG A 382 2.59 -7.63 -27.11
N ARG A 383 3.81 -7.81 -26.63
CA ARG A 383 4.46 -9.13 -26.62
C ARG A 383 3.68 -10.18 -25.81
N ILE A 384 3.18 -9.81 -24.63
CA ILE A 384 2.32 -10.68 -23.82
C ILE A 384 1.08 -11.08 -24.63
N ARG A 385 0.42 -10.11 -25.29
CA ARG A 385 -0.75 -10.38 -26.12
C ARG A 385 -0.43 -11.34 -27.26
N ASP A 386 0.65 -11.11 -28.00
CA ASP A 386 1.02 -11.93 -29.17
C ASP A 386 1.23 -13.40 -28.79
N VAL A 387 1.81 -13.68 -27.62
CA VAL A 387 2.03 -15.04 -27.12
C VAL A 387 0.76 -15.63 -26.49
N MET A 388 0.05 -14.85 -25.66
CA MET A 388 -1.12 -15.34 -24.90
C MET A 388 -2.39 -15.52 -25.74
N THR A 389 -2.42 -15.01 -26.97
CA THR A 389 -3.55 -15.19 -27.89
C THR A 389 -3.41 -16.44 -28.76
N LYS A 390 -2.27 -17.14 -28.69
CA LYS A 390 -2.03 -18.39 -29.44
C LYS A 390 -2.95 -19.51 -28.97
N THR A 391 -3.27 -20.43 -29.88
CA THR A 391 -4.08 -21.63 -29.61
C THR A 391 -3.26 -22.91 -29.46
N THR A 392 -1.93 -22.81 -29.64
CA THR A 392 -0.97 -23.92 -29.47
C THR A 392 -0.29 -23.86 -28.11
N ASP A 393 0.34 -24.96 -27.72
CA ASP A 393 1.15 -25.00 -26.50
C ASP A 393 2.35 -24.04 -26.63
N PHE A 394 2.83 -23.49 -25.50
CA PHE A 394 3.97 -22.57 -25.51
C PHE A 394 5.21 -23.25 -26.11
N SER A 395 5.81 -22.61 -27.11
CA SER A 395 7.09 -23.06 -27.65
C SER A 395 8.27 -22.55 -26.81
N PRO A 396 9.49 -23.13 -26.98
CA PRO A 396 10.70 -22.57 -26.39
C PRO A 396 10.94 -21.10 -26.78
N ASP A 397 10.56 -20.71 -28.01
CA ASP A 397 10.66 -19.33 -28.49
C ASP A 397 9.68 -18.39 -27.77
N ASP A 398 8.49 -18.87 -27.45
CA ASP A 398 7.51 -18.11 -26.66
C ASP A 398 8.01 -17.83 -25.24
N ILE A 399 8.63 -18.83 -24.62
CA ILE A 399 9.25 -18.70 -23.31
C ILE A 399 10.43 -17.72 -23.37
N ALA A 400 11.29 -17.82 -24.39
CA ALA A 400 12.40 -16.89 -24.57
C ALA A 400 11.92 -15.45 -24.84
N ALA A 401 10.80 -15.29 -25.54
CA ALA A 401 10.19 -13.99 -25.82
C ALA A 401 9.65 -13.31 -24.55
N LEU A 402 8.88 -14.05 -23.72
CA LEU A 402 8.28 -13.50 -22.49
C LEU A 402 9.24 -13.46 -21.31
N VAL A 403 10.18 -14.39 -21.23
CA VAL A 403 11.09 -14.58 -20.09
C VAL A 403 12.55 -14.58 -20.54
N PRO A 404 13.07 -13.47 -21.12
CA PRO A 404 14.44 -13.41 -21.62
C PRO A 404 15.51 -13.53 -20.52
N THR A 405 15.11 -13.40 -19.25
CA THR A 405 15.99 -13.57 -18.08
C THR A 405 16.03 -14.98 -17.51
N GLY A 406 15.17 -15.89 -17.99
CA GLY A 406 15.05 -17.24 -17.44
C GLY A 406 14.49 -17.29 -16.02
N ALA A 407 13.69 -16.30 -15.60
CA ALA A 407 13.07 -16.28 -14.28
C ALA A 407 12.20 -17.53 -14.03
N LYS A 408 12.66 -18.41 -13.12
CA LYS A 408 12.04 -19.72 -12.85
C LYS A 408 10.55 -19.66 -12.55
N SER A 409 10.09 -18.63 -11.83
CA SER A 409 8.66 -18.46 -11.52
C SER A 409 7.78 -18.32 -12.76
N LEU A 410 8.22 -17.52 -13.74
CA LEU A 410 7.49 -17.30 -14.98
C LEU A 410 7.58 -18.52 -15.90
N VAL A 411 8.75 -19.14 -15.98
CA VAL A 411 8.92 -20.40 -16.71
C VAL A 411 7.97 -21.46 -16.14
N ASN A 412 8.00 -21.70 -14.83
CA ASN A 412 7.11 -22.68 -14.20
C ASN A 412 5.63 -22.37 -14.44
N ALA A 413 5.23 -21.09 -14.43
CA ALA A 413 3.85 -20.69 -14.74
C ALA A 413 3.47 -21.02 -16.19
N MET A 414 4.35 -20.73 -17.16
CA MET A 414 4.11 -21.08 -18.57
C MET A 414 3.98 -22.59 -18.76
N TRP A 415 4.89 -23.38 -18.18
CA TRP A 415 4.86 -24.84 -18.26
C TRP A 415 3.61 -25.44 -17.60
N PHE A 416 3.21 -24.93 -16.43
CA PHE A 416 1.99 -25.36 -15.74
C PHE A 416 0.73 -25.11 -16.58
N LEU A 417 0.67 -23.99 -17.28
CA LEU A 417 -0.49 -23.65 -18.10
C LEU A 417 -0.52 -24.44 -19.41
N GLY A 418 0.66 -24.68 -20.01
CA GLY A 418 0.88 -25.38 -21.27
C GLY A 418 0.36 -24.57 -22.46
N ASN A 419 -0.96 -24.59 -22.64
CA ASN A 419 -1.65 -23.90 -23.72
C ASN A 419 -2.41 -22.68 -23.18
N PRO A 420 -2.12 -21.44 -23.63
CA PRO A 420 -2.77 -20.25 -23.10
C PRO A 420 -4.28 -20.21 -23.38
N ARG A 421 -4.74 -20.69 -24.54
CA ARG A 421 -6.19 -20.78 -24.86
C ARG A 421 -6.89 -21.77 -23.94
N ARG A 422 -6.39 -23.01 -23.82
CA ARG A 422 -6.99 -24.02 -22.91
C ARG A 422 -6.93 -23.57 -21.46
N ALA A 423 -5.89 -22.84 -21.05
CA ALA A 423 -5.82 -22.26 -19.72
C ALA A 423 -6.93 -21.23 -19.47
N CYS A 424 -7.21 -20.36 -20.44
CA CYS A 424 -8.35 -19.42 -20.35
C CYS A 424 -9.68 -20.16 -20.33
N ASP A 425 -9.85 -21.23 -21.11
CA ASP A 425 -11.04 -22.09 -21.07
C ASP A 425 -11.24 -22.75 -19.70
N ARG A 426 -10.18 -23.27 -19.10
CA ARG A 426 -10.20 -23.81 -17.72
C ARG A 426 -10.60 -22.74 -16.71
N LEU A 427 -9.97 -21.56 -16.77
CA LEU A 427 -10.29 -20.44 -15.89
C LEU A 427 -11.76 -20.04 -16.00
N TYR A 428 -12.26 -19.92 -17.23
CA TYR A 428 -13.66 -19.59 -17.51
C TYR A 428 -14.63 -20.66 -17.01
N GLY A 429 -14.26 -21.94 -17.11
CA GLY A 429 -15.00 -23.07 -16.53
C GLY A 429 -15.18 -22.93 -15.02
N TYR A 430 -14.08 -22.68 -14.28
CA TYR A 430 -14.15 -22.44 -12.84
C TYR A 430 -15.01 -21.23 -12.48
N MET A 431 -14.91 -20.13 -13.25
CA MET A 431 -15.76 -18.95 -13.05
C MET A 431 -17.24 -19.26 -13.25
N LYS A 432 -17.60 -20.09 -14.25
CA LYS A 432 -18.98 -20.54 -14.46
C LYS A 432 -19.49 -21.39 -13.30
N HIS A 433 -18.69 -22.36 -12.85
CA HIS A 433 -19.06 -23.21 -11.70
C HIS A 433 -19.29 -22.37 -10.45
N LEU A 434 -18.38 -21.43 -10.15
CA LEU A 434 -18.55 -20.50 -9.04
C LEU A 434 -19.83 -19.67 -9.22
N GLY A 435 -20.07 -19.11 -10.41
CA GLY A 435 -21.28 -18.35 -10.70
C GLY A 435 -22.58 -19.13 -10.41
N SER A 436 -22.66 -20.37 -10.88
CA SER A 436 -23.80 -21.26 -10.62
C SER A 436 -23.97 -21.56 -9.12
N ARG A 437 -22.87 -21.83 -8.42
CA ARG A 437 -22.88 -22.06 -6.98
C ARG A 437 -23.35 -20.84 -6.20
N LEU A 438 -22.84 -19.65 -6.54
CA LEU A 438 -23.25 -18.41 -5.89
C LEU A 438 -24.74 -18.16 -6.05
N LEU A 439 -25.31 -18.47 -7.21
CA LEU A 439 -26.76 -18.37 -7.43
C LEU A 439 -27.53 -19.35 -6.54
N MET A 440 -27.08 -20.61 -6.44
CA MET A 440 -27.69 -21.61 -5.55
C MET A 440 -27.62 -21.21 -4.07
N LEU A 441 -26.47 -20.68 -3.62
CA LEU A 441 -26.32 -20.20 -2.24
C LEU A 441 -27.19 -18.98 -1.97
N ALA A 442 -27.32 -18.07 -2.93
CA ALA A 442 -28.12 -16.85 -2.77
C ALA A 442 -29.64 -17.12 -2.74
N THR A 443 -30.11 -18.19 -3.39
CA THR A 443 -31.54 -18.57 -3.41
C THR A 443 -31.95 -19.39 -2.18
N SER A 444 -31.01 -20.04 -1.50
CA SER A 444 -31.26 -20.77 -0.25
C SER A 444 -31.17 -19.84 0.97
N PRO A 445 -32.27 -19.52 1.67
CA PRO A 445 -32.23 -18.60 2.81
C PRO A 445 -31.34 -19.11 3.96
N LYS A 446 -31.31 -20.43 4.13
CA LYS A 446 -30.50 -21.11 5.16
C LYS A 446 -29.01 -20.95 4.89
N ASP A 447 -28.58 -21.20 3.65
CA ASP A 447 -27.16 -21.13 3.27
C ASP A 447 -26.70 -19.67 3.13
N ARG A 448 -27.57 -18.81 2.61
CA ARG A 448 -27.32 -17.36 2.55
C ARG A 448 -27.10 -16.76 3.93
N GLY A 449 -27.87 -17.21 4.93
CA GLY A 449 -27.79 -16.73 6.32
C GLY A 449 -26.61 -17.31 7.11
N SER A 450 -26.08 -18.48 6.72
CA SER A 450 -24.96 -19.12 7.40
C SER A 450 -23.59 -18.56 6.99
N ILE A 451 -23.50 -17.93 5.81
CA ILE A 451 -22.26 -17.34 5.30
C ILE A 451 -22.25 -15.84 5.55
N GLN A 452 -21.36 -15.40 6.43
CA GLN A 452 -21.08 -13.99 6.64
C GLN A 452 -19.94 -13.54 5.71
N LEU A 453 -20.26 -12.67 4.75
CA LEU A 453 -19.27 -12.11 3.84
C LEU A 453 -18.40 -11.06 4.53
N TYR A 454 -17.11 -11.04 4.20
CA TYR A 454 -16.13 -10.16 4.81
C TYR A 454 -16.55 -8.70 4.70
N GLN A 455 -16.44 -7.99 5.82
CA GLN A 455 -16.66 -6.54 5.87
C GLN A 455 -18.07 -6.09 5.41
N GLY A 456 -19.07 -6.97 5.47
CA GLY A 456 -20.44 -6.63 5.12
C GLY A 456 -20.67 -6.43 3.61
N GLU A 457 -19.84 -7.05 2.76
CA GLU A 457 -20.16 -7.17 1.33
C GLU A 457 -21.54 -7.85 1.19
N SER A 458 -22.49 -7.22 0.51
CA SER A 458 -23.80 -7.81 0.26
C SER A 458 -23.72 -8.92 -0.80
N TRP A 459 -24.60 -9.92 -0.72
CA TRP A 459 -24.73 -10.97 -1.74
C TRP A 459 -24.96 -10.41 -3.14
N GLU A 460 -25.69 -9.29 -3.25
CA GLU A 460 -25.97 -8.61 -4.51
C GLU A 460 -24.68 -8.05 -5.15
N LEU A 461 -23.75 -7.54 -4.34
CA LEU A 461 -22.44 -7.08 -4.82
C LEU A 461 -21.53 -8.25 -5.20
N LEU A 462 -21.52 -9.33 -4.41
CA LEU A 462 -20.78 -10.55 -4.72
C LEU A 462 -21.21 -11.15 -6.06
N LEU A 463 -22.52 -11.34 -6.27
CA LEU A 463 -23.09 -11.86 -7.53
C LEU A 463 -22.75 -10.95 -8.71
N ARG A 464 -22.86 -9.62 -8.53
CA ARG A 464 -22.52 -8.65 -9.59
C ARG A 464 -21.02 -8.63 -9.90
N ARG A 465 -20.16 -8.81 -8.90
CA ARG A 465 -18.70 -8.87 -9.06
C ARG A 465 -18.29 -10.04 -9.94
N TRP A 466 -18.70 -11.25 -9.59
CA TRP A 466 -18.39 -12.46 -10.37
C TRP A 466 -19.14 -12.50 -11.71
N GLY A 467 -20.42 -12.12 -11.74
CA GLY A 467 -21.21 -12.09 -12.97
C GLY A 467 -20.66 -11.10 -14.01
N LYS A 468 -20.17 -9.94 -13.56
CA LYS A 468 -19.49 -8.98 -14.43
C LYS A 468 -18.17 -9.52 -14.95
N LEU A 469 -17.33 -10.12 -14.09
CA LEU A 469 -16.06 -10.71 -14.54
C LEU A 469 -16.29 -11.81 -15.57
N LEU A 470 -17.29 -12.67 -15.35
CA LEU A 470 -17.64 -13.73 -16.30
C LEU A 470 -18.05 -13.16 -17.66
N LYS A 471 -18.87 -12.09 -17.66
CA LYS A 471 -19.30 -11.41 -18.88
C LYS A 471 -18.17 -10.66 -19.59
N ASP A 472 -17.31 -10.00 -18.83
CA ASP A 472 -16.23 -9.18 -19.37
C ASP A 472 -15.03 -10.03 -19.84
N PHE A 473 -14.84 -11.24 -19.32
CA PHE A 473 -13.66 -12.06 -19.62
C PHE A 473 -13.71 -12.73 -21.00
N ARG A 474 -14.90 -13.10 -21.50
CA ARG A 474 -15.08 -13.72 -22.83
C ARG A 474 -16.15 -12.97 -23.61
N ASN A 475 -15.79 -12.46 -24.78
CA ASN A 475 -16.71 -11.70 -25.64
C ASN A 475 -17.64 -12.64 -26.44
N MET A 476 -18.55 -12.05 -27.24
CA MET A 476 -19.49 -12.81 -28.09
C MET A 476 -18.80 -13.52 -29.27
N GLU A 477 -17.59 -13.08 -29.63
CA GLU A 477 -16.78 -13.60 -30.74
C GLU A 477 -15.81 -14.71 -30.27
N ASP A 478 -16.00 -15.21 -29.05
CA ASP A 478 -15.18 -16.26 -28.45
C ASP A 478 -13.69 -15.89 -28.26
N GLU A 479 -13.43 -14.62 -27.96
CA GLU A 479 -12.11 -14.12 -27.58
C GLU A 479 -12.06 -13.72 -26.10
N TYR A 480 -10.89 -13.94 -25.49
CA TYR A 480 -10.65 -13.63 -24.08
C TYR A 480 -10.04 -12.24 -23.90
N ASP A 481 -10.64 -11.42 -23.02
CA ASP A 481 -10.03 -10.16 -22.58
C ASP A 481 -8.99 -10.43 -21.48
N LEU A 482 -7.74 -10.60 -21.91
CA LEU A 482 -6.60 -10.85 -21.03
C LEU A 482 -6.40 -9.77 -19.95
N SER A 483 -6.93 -8.55 -20.14
CA SER A 483 -6.83 -7.50 -19.11
C SER A 483 -7.58 -7.85 -17.82
N LYS A 484 -8.59 -8.73 -17.92
CA LYS A 484 -9.42 -9.18 -16.78
C LYS A 484 -8.75 -10.22 -15.91
N ILE A 485 -7.68 -10.88 -16.38
CA ILE A 485 -6.97 -11.92 -15.61
C ILE A 485 -6.50 -11.38 -14.26
N SER A 486 -5.98 -10.14 -14.24
CA SER A 486 -5.54 -9.48 -13.01
C SER A 486 -6.70 -9.29 -12.01
N ASP A 487 -7.85 -8.84 -12.50
CA ASP A 487 -9.06 -8.69 -11.69
C ASP A 487 -9.56 -10.06 -11.21
N ILE A 488 -9.60 -11.09 -12.06
CA ILE A 488 -10.04 -12.45 -11.69
C ILE A 488 -9.15 -13.02 -10.60
N TYR A 489 -7.83 -12.95 -10.76
CA TYR A 489 -6.86 -13.38 -9.76
C TYR A 489 -7.05 -12.65 -8.43
N ASP A 490 -7.22 -11.33 -8.47
CA ASP A 490 -7.46 -10.53 -7.27
C ASP A 490 -8.74 -10.94 -6.54
N ASN A 491 -9.79 -11.28 -7.27
CA ASN A 491 -11.08 -11.68 -6.73
C ASN A 491 -11.03 -13.09 -6.12
N ILE A 492 -10.48 -14.09 -6.81
CA ILE A 492 -10.35 -15.45 -6.24
C ILE A 492 -9.41 -15.46 -5.04
N LYS A 493 -8.30 -14.70 -5.09
CA LYS A 493 -7.40 -14.57 -3.95
C LYS A 493 -8.12 -13.99 -2.73
N TYR A 494 -8.90 -12.92 -2.93
CA TYR A 494 -9.68 -12.31 -1.88
C TYR A 494 -10.71 -13.27 -1.30
N ASP A 495 -11.49 -13.95 -2.14
CA ASP A 495 -12.53 -14.87 -1.69
C ASP A 495 -11.96 -16.11 -0.98
N LEU A 496 -10.81 -16.62 -1.43
CA LEU A 496 -10.10 -17.71 -0.76
C LEU A 496 -9.66 -17.33 0.66
N GLN A 497 -9.24 -16.08 0.86
CA GLN A 497 -8.74 -15.62 2.16
C GLN A 497 -9.85 -15.15 3.10
N HIS A 498 -10.89 -14.52 2.57
CA HIS A 498 -11.86 -13.78 3.37
C HIS A 498 -13.29 -14.31 3.28
N ASN A 499 -13.63 -15.04 2.20
CA ASN A 499 -14.97 -15.59 1.97
C ASN A 499 -14.94 -17.11 1.64
N PRO A 500 -14.19 -17.96 2.36
CA PRO A 500 -14.00 -19.36 1.95
C PRO A 500 -15.32 -20.14 1.84
N GLY A 501 -16.35 -19.79 2.61
CA GLY A 501 -17.66 -20.45 2.59
C GLY A 501 -18.41 -20.39 1.24
N ILE A 502 -18.05 -19.46 0.35
CA ILE A 502 -18.68 -19.39 -0.98
C ILE A 502 -18.04 -20.36 -1.98
N LEU A 503 -16.83 -20.85 -1.68
CA LEU A 503 -16.05 -21.69 -2.59
C LEU A 503 -16.35 -23.19 -2.37
N LEU A 504 -15.99 -24.01 -3.36
CA LEU A 504 -15.91 -25.46 -3.22
C LEU A 504 -14.47 -25.83 -2.90
N GLU A 505 -14.22 -26.46 -1.76
CA GLU A 505 -12.85 -26.83 -1.34
C GLU A 505 -12.12 -27.67 -2.39
N SER A 506 -12.84 -28.56 -3.08
CA SER A 506 -12.29 -29.45 -4.12
C SER A 506 -11.77 -28.72 -5.35
N GLU A 507 -12.26 -27.52 -5.65
CA GLU A 507 -11.91 -26.77 -6.87
C GLU A 507 -11.21 -25.43 -6.59
N ALA A 508 -11.32 -24.91 -5.35
CA ALA A 508 -10.82 -23.59 -4.98
C ALA A 508 -9.31 -23.43 -5.20
N HIS A 509 -8.54 -24.48 -4.87
CA HIS A 509 -7.09 -24.46 -5.06
C HIS A 509 -6.72 -24.41 -6.54
N ASP A 510 -7.30 -25.27 -7.36
CA ASP A 510 -7.00 -25.34 -8.80
C ASP A 510 -7.43 -24.07 -9.53
N PHE A 511 -8.59 -23.52 -9.15
CA PHE A 511 -9.04 -22.23 -9.67
C PHE A 511 -8.04 -21.11 -9.32
N PHE A 512 -7.64 -21.02 -8.05
CA PHE A 512 -6.65 -20.04 -7.61
C PHE A 512 -5.31 -20.21 -8.34
N MET A 513 -4.80 -21.45 -8.46
CA MET A 513 -3.52 -21.73 -9.11
C MET A 513 -3.55 -21.44 -10.61
N CYS A 514 -4.66 -21.73 -11.29
CA CYS A 514 -4.86 -21.36 -12.69
C CYS A 514 -4.87 -19.82 -12.87
N ALA A 515 -5.65 -19.11 -12.06
CA ALA A 515 -5.73 -17.66 -12.09
C ALA A 515 -4.37 -17.01 -11.76
N LYS A 516 -3.66 -17.53 -10.75
CA LYS A 516 -2.34 -17.06 -10.34
C LYS A 516 -1.32 -17.23 -11.44
N SER A 517 -1.22 -18.42 -12.05
CA SER A 517 -0.24 -18.69 -13.11
C SER A 517 -0.50 -17.82 -14.34
N LEU A 518 -1.76 -17.58 -14.71
CA LEU A 518 -2.12 -16.63 -15.77
C LEU A 518 -1.75 -15.19 -15.39
N ALA A 519 -2.03 -14.78 -14.16
CA ALA A 519 -1.69 -13.45 -13.67
C ALA A 519 -0.17 -13.22 -13.57
N ASP A 520 0.60 -14.23 -13.20
CA ASP A 520 2.07 -14.16 -13.14
C ASP A 520 2.67 -13.83 -14.51
N ILE A 521 2.06 -14.30 -15.61
CA ILE A 521 2.48 -13.99 -16.99
C ILE A 521 1.98 -12.61 -17.44
N VAL A 522 0.69 -12.31 -17.21
CA VAL A 522 0.01 -11.15 -17.80
C VAL A 522 0.22 -9.86 -17.00
N VAL A 523 0.39 -9.97 -15.68
CA VAL A 523 0.70 -8.83 -14.82
C VAL A 523 2.22 -8.70 -14.74
N PRO A 524 2.81 -7.58 -15.20
CA PRO A 524 4.24 -7.36 -15.04
C PRO A 524 4.60 -7.39 -13.55
N GLN A 525 5.19 -8.49 -13.08
CA GLN A 525 5.57 -8.65 -11.68
C GLN A 525 6.73 -7.69 -11.36
N PRO A 526 6.67 -6.93 -10.25
CA PRO A 526 7.79 -6.10 -9.84
C PRO A 526 9.01 -6.87 -9.30
N LEU A 527 9.03 -8.22 -9.28
CA LEU A 527 10.19 -9.14 -9.12
C LEU A 527 9.66 -10.60 -9.18
N PRO A 528 10.32 -11.59 -9.84
CA PRO A 528 11.74 -11.91 -9.79
C PRO A 528 12.40 -11.94 -11.19
N VAL A 529 12.17 -10.89 -11.97
CA VAL A 529 13.01 -10.60 -13.15
C VAL A 529 14.25 -9.87 -12.66
N GLY A 530 15.17 -10.66 -12.10
CA GLY A 530 16.60 -10.41 -12.14
C GLY A 530 17.13 -9.08 -11.60
N ILE A 531 17.80 -9.22 -10.47
CA ILE A 531 19.09 -8.57 -10.16
C ILE A 531 20.13 -8.72 -11.31
N ALA A 532 19.82 -9.40 -12.42
CA ALA A 532 20.60 -9.43 -13.66
C ALA A 532 20.08 -8.51 -14.79
N PHE A 533 19.01 -7.73 -14.57
CA PHE A 533 18.61 -6.63 -15.46
C PHE A 533 19.37 -5.32 -15.15
N ILE A 534 20.49 -5.42 -14.41
CA ILE A 534 21.31 -4.29 -13.96
C ILE A 534 22.20 -3.70 -15.09
N LYS A 535 22.37 -4.37 -16.24
CA LYS A 535 23.20 -3.81 -17.35
C LYS A 535 22.44 -3.25 -18.56
N LYS A 536 21.14 -3.53 -18.75
CA LYS A 536 20.34 -2.93 -19.85
C LYS A 536 18.98 -2.34 -19.44
N ALA A 537 18.42 -2.67 -18.27
CA ALA A 537 17.38 -1.86 -17.60
C ALA A 537 17.98 -0.95 -16.55
N PHE A 538 19.24 -0.57 -16.73
CA PHE A 538 19.66 0.71 -16.22
C PHE A 538 18.71 1.79 -16.77
N HIS A 539 18.38 1.79 -18.07
CA HIS A 539 17.56 2.85 -18.69
C HIS A 539 16.06 2.86 -18.32
N VAL A 540 15.39 1.69 -18.22
CA VAL A 540 13.92 1.64 -18.04
C VAL A 540 13.51 1.75 -16.57
N LEU A 541 14.32 1.22 -15.65
CA LEU A 541 14.16 1.51 -14.22
C LEU A 541 14.58 2.96 -13.93
N LEU A 542 15.67 3.46 -14.56
CA LEU A 542 16.09 4.86 -14.42
C LEU A 542 15.01 5.86 -14.82
N LEU A 543 14.05 5.55 -15.69
CA LEU A 543 13.07 6.54 -16.15
C LEU A 543 11.83 6.65 -15.25
N SER A 544 11.26 5.54 -14.75
CA SER A 544 10.17 5.58 -13.75
C SER A 544 10.65 5.89 -12.34
N THR A 545 11.93 5.65 -12.07
CA THR A 545 12.54 5.94 -10.78
C THR A 545 13.61 7.04 -10.86
N TRP A 546 13.74 7.82 -11.95
CA TRP A 546 14.80 8.84 -12.11
C TRP A 546 14.86 9.80 -10.94
N THR A 547 13.70 10.24 -10.46
CA THR A 547 13.57 11.16 -9.32
C THR A 547 13.95 10.49 -8.00
N ILE A 548 13.63 9.20 -7.85
CA ILE A 548 13.98 8.38 -6.69
C ILE A 548 15.47 8.08 -6.70
N LEU A 549 16.02 7.67 -7.85
CA LEU A 549 17.41 7.37 -8.10
C LEU A 549 18.29 8.61 -8.06
N MET A 550 17.84 9.81 -8.46
CA MET A 550 18.60 11.06 -8.30
C MET A 550 18.67 11.50 -6.85
N LYS A 551 17.58 11.30 -6.08
CA LYS A 551 17.65 11.49 -4.62
C LYS A 551 18.44 10.39 -3.94
N TRP A 552 18.32 9.13 -4.36
CA TRP A 552 19.14 8.04 -3.85
C TRP A 552 20.59 8.22 -4.25
N PHE A 553 20.89 8.75 -5.44
CA PHE A 553 22.23 9.12 -5.86
C PHE A 553 22.76 10.25 -5.00
N ASN A 554 21.98 11.30 -4.72
CA ASN A 554 22.40 12.35 -3.78
C ASN A 554 22.55 11.84 -2.32
N GLU A 555 21.70 10.92 -1.86
CA GLU A 555 21.77 10.34 -0.51
C GLU A 555 22.88 9.29 -0.38
N ILE A 556 23.15 8.54 -1.45
CA ILE A 556 24.27 7.59 -1.59
C ILE A 556 25.57 8.37 -1.73
N ILE A 557 25.63 9.42 -2.55
CA ILE A 557 26.77 10.35 -2.66
C ILE A 557 27.01 11.03 -1.32
N TRP A 558 25.96 11.49 -0.61
CA TRP A 558 26.09 12.04 0.74
C TRP A 558 26.61 11.00 1.74
N ALA A 559 26.12 9.76 1.69
CA ALA A 559 26.60 8.66 2.53
C ALA A 559 28.00 8.14 2.15
N LEU A 560 28.46 8.39 0.93
CA LEU A 560 29.80 8.08 0.42
C LEU A 560 30.77 9.27 0.53
N SER A 561 30.28 10.46 0.90
CA SER A 561 31.11 11.64 1.09
C SER A 561 31.87 11.52 2.42
N PRO A 562 33.17 11.88 2.47
CA PRO A 562 33.90 11.90 3.73
C PRO A 562 33.23 12.88 4.71
N PRO A 563 33.20 12.59 6.02
CA PRO A 563 32.64 13.50 7.00
C PRO A 563 33.36 14.85 6.91
N VAL A 564 32.59 15.92 6.69
CA VAL A 564 33.12 17.29 6.75
C VAL A 564 33.73 17.47 8.13
N GLN A 565 35.05 17.63 8.19
CA GLN A 565 35.74 17.95 9.43
C GLN A 565 35.13 19.25 10.00
N PRO A 566 34.88 19.33 11.33
CA PRO A 566 34.53 20.59 11.93
C PRO A 566 35.67 21.58 11.66
N ILE A 567 35.32 22.75 11.12
CA ILE A 567 36.24 23.90 11.01
C ILE A 567 36.57 24.34 12.44
N SER A 568 37.56 23.72 13.03
CA SER A 568 38.16 24.11 14.30
C SER A 568 39.60 23.61 14.34
N GLN A 569 40.45 24.09 13.44
CA GLN A 569 41.91 24.19 13.60
C GLN A 569 42.54 24.76 12.32
N MET A 570 42.39 26.07 12.10
CA MET A 570 43.34 26.88 11.33
C MET A 570 43.28 28.32 11.87
N ARG A 571 43.68 28.47 13.13
CA ARG A 571 44.33 29.68 13.63
C ARG A 571 45.40 29.20 14.61
N ASN A 572 46.63 29.64 14.36
CA ASN A 572 47.88 29.33 15.06
C ASN A 572 48.60 28.06 14.58
N THR A 573 49.33 28.16 13.48
CA THR A 573 50.79 28.40 13.46
C THR A 573 51.21 28.82 12.07
#